data_AF-A0A8H4CF96-F1
#
_entry.id   AF-A0A8H4CF96-F1
#
_cell.length_a   1.000
_cell.length_b   1.000
_cell.length_c   1.000
_cell.angle_alpha   90.00
_cell.angle_beta   90.00
_cell.angle_gamma   90.00
#
_symmetry.space_group_name_H-M   'P 1'
#
loop_
_entity.id
_entity.type
_entity.pdbx_description
1 polymer ?
#
loop_
_entity_poly.entity_id
_entity_poly.type
_entity_poly.pdbx_seq_one_letter_code
_entity_poly.pdbx_strand_id
1 'polypeptide(L)'
;MALFIGDAFSRDEGCNIELLNINQAVADSACIPIDSTQVMTDRSACGSPLTYKVHVNGNCGVGLDDDQQLDPSNSLRKAGFC
;
A
#
# COMPACT_ATOMS: atom_id res chain seq x y z
N MET A 1 -9.10 30.78 16.98
CA MET A 1 -9.49 30.26 15.65
C MET A 1 -8.47 29.19 15.29
N ALA A 2 -8.73 27.94 15.67
CA ALA A 2 -7.86 26.81 15.37
C ALA A 2 -8.52 26.05 14.22
N LEU A 3 -7.94 26.17 13.02
CA LEU A 3 -8.32 25.38 11.86
C LEU A 3 -7.72 23.98 12.06
N PHE A 4 -8.47 23.11 12.73
CA PHE A 4 -8.23 21.68 12.62
C PHE A 4 -8.77 21.24 11.25
N ILE A 5 -7.93 21.37 10.21
CA ILE A 5 -8.08 20.55 9.01
C ILE A 5 -7.43 19.21 9.38
N GLY A 6 -8.09 18.49 10.30
CA GLY A 6 -7.82 17.09 10.51
C GLY A 6 -8.89 16.39 9.70
N ASP A 7 -8.51 15.94 8.51
CA ASP A 7 -9.31 15.07 7.67
C ASP A 7 -10.04 14.06 8.54
N ALA A 8 -11.35 14.24 8.64
CA ALA A 8 -12.25 13.22 9.14
C ALA A 8 -12.33 12.14 8.05
N PHE A 9 -11.25 11.39 7.87
CA PHE A 9 -11.36 10.06 7.29
C PHE A 9 -12.09 9.22 8.33
N SER A 10 -13.37 9.00 8.06
CA SER A 10 -14.22 8.08 8.81
C SER A 10 -13.44 6.80 9.08
N ARG A 11 -13.43 6.39 10.34
CA ARG A 11 -13.00 5.06 10.81
C ARG A 11 -13.07 3.98 9.71
N ASP A 12 -11.91 3.42 9.39
CA ASP A 12 -11.75 2.00 9.07
C ASP A 12 -12.41 1.52 7.75
N GLU A 13 -12.45 2.31 6.68
CA GLU A 13 -12.90 1.83 5.36
C GLU A 13 -11.74 1.34 4.47
N GLY A 14 -10.49 1.54 4.91
CA GLY A 14 -9.30 1.12 4.20
C GLY A 14 -8.16 0.64 5.09
N CYS A 15 -7.11 0.18 4.44
CA CYS A 15 -5.90 -0.32 5.07
C CYS A 15 -4.73 0.43 4.46
N ASN A 16 -3.92 1.05 5.32
CA ASN A 16 -2.70 1.70 4.87
C ASN A 16 -1.65 0.62 4.62
N ILE A 17 -1.25 0.48 3.36
CA ILE A 17 -0.26 -0.48 2.91
C ILE A 17 1.01 0.25 2.51
N GLU A 18 2.15 -0.26 2.96
CA GLU A 18 3.46 0.20 2.57
C GLU A 18 4.17 -0.88 1.75
N LEU A 19 4.66 -0.47 0.58
CA LEU A 19 5.55 -1.24 -0.25
C LEU A 19 6.99 -0.96 0.17
N LEU A 20 7.68 -2.00 0.61
CA LEU A 20 9.07 -1.95 1.04
C LEU A 20 9.97 -2.51 -0.06
N ASN A 21 11.05 -1.81 -0.37
CA ASN A 21 12.07 -2.28 -1.31
C ASN A 21 13.11 -3.22 -0.65
N ILE A 22 14.14 -3.61 -1.41
CA ILE A 22 15.30 -4.41 -0.96
C ILE A 22 15.99 -3.89 0.30
N ASN A 23 15.96 -2.57 0.52
CA ASN A 23 16.59 -1.94 1.69
C ASN A 23 15.63 -1.83 2.88
N GLN A 24 14.45 -2.45 2.82
CA GLN A 24 13.37 -2.28 3.80
C GLN A 24 12.94 -0.81 3.97
N ALA A 25 13.17 0.01 2.95
CA ALA A 25 12.70 1.38 2.89
C ALA A 25 11.33 1.43 2.22
N VAL A 26 10.46 2.32 2.71
CA VAL A 26 9.14 2.54 2.11
C VAL A 26 9.34 3.16 0.73
N ALA A 27 9.07 2.37 -0.30
CA ALA A 27 9.12 2.78 -1.70
C ALA A 27 7.81 3.48 -2.12
N ASP A 28 6.68 3.03 -1.56
CA ASP A 28 5.37 3.64 -1.78
C ASP A 28 4.44 3.33 -0.59
N SER A 29 3.45 4.19 -0.35
CA SER A 29 2.46 4.03 0.72
C SER A 29 1.10 4.52 0.25
N ALA A 30 0.07 3.69 0.40
CA ALA A 30 -1.27 4.02 -0.07
C ALA A 30 -2.33 3.53 0.91
N CYS A 31 -3.39 4.33 1.05
CA CYS A 31 -4.62 3.91 1.70
C CYS A 31 -5.50 3.18 0.68
N ILE A 32 -5.58 1.87 0.81
CA ILE A 32 -6.36 1.02 -0.10
C ILE A 32 -7.68 0.67 0.59
N PRO A 33 -8.85 0.98 -0.01
CA PRO A 33 -10.14 0.59 0.54
C PRO A 33 -10.25 -0.93 0.70
N ILE A 34 -11.03 -1.37 1.68
CA ILE A 34 -11.33 -2.79 1.90
C ILE A 34 -12.04 -3.38 0.67
N ASP A 35 -11.69 -4.63 0.33
CA ASP A 35 -12.18 -5.37 -0.84
C ASP A 35 -11.93 -4.61 -2.16
N SER A 36 -10.79 -3.91 -2.23
CA SER A 36 -10.37 -3.11 -3.38
C SER A 36 -8.92 -3.38 -3.76
N THR A 37 -8.59 -3.03 -4.99
CA THR A 37 -7.25 -3.17 -5.57
C THR A 37 -6.73 -1.81 -5.99
N GLN A 38 -5.49 -1.49 -5.60
CA GLN A 38 -4.80 -0.27 -6.01
C GLN A 38 -3.41 -0.60 -6.55
N VAL A 39 -2.98 0.16 -7.56
CA VAL A 39 -1.61 0.03 -8.09
C VAL A 39 -0.65 0.81 -7.21
N MET A 40 0.32 0.13 -6.63
CA MET A 40 1.47 0.70 -5.92
C MET A 40 2.72 0.60 -6.79
N THR A 41 3.63 1.57 -6.66
CA THR A 41 4.81 1.65 -7.55
C THR A 41 6.11 1.75 -6.77
N ASP A 42 6.97 0.75 -6.88
CA ASP A 42 8.36 0.86 -6.45
C ASP A 42 9.16 1.68 -7.47
N ARG A 43 9.36 2.96 -7.17
CA ARG A 43 10.21 3.87 -7.97
C ARG A 43 11.70 3.76 -7.63
N SER A 44 12.06 2.97 -6.62
CA SER A 44 13.44 2.78 -6.20
C SER A 44 14.16 1.67 -6.97
N ALA A 45 13.44 0.89 -7.76
CA ALA A 45 14.02 -0.07 -8.70
C ALA A 45 14.89 0.65 -9.76
N CYS A 46 16.18 0.29 -9.83
CA CYS A 46 17.09 0.82 -10.84
C CYS A 46 16.66 0.35 -12.25
N GLY A 47 16.28 1.29 -13.11
CA GLY A 47 16.01 1.05 -14.53
C GLY A 47 14.57 1.43 -14.91
N SER A 48 13.59 0.79 -14.28
CA SER A 48 12.17 1.06 -14.51
C SER A 48 11.38 0.92 -13.21
N PRO A 49 10.40 1.80 -12.94
CA PRO A 49 9.52 1.65 -11.79
C PRO A 49 8.73 0.33 -11.90
N LEU A 50 8.69 -0.43 -10.81
CA LEU A 50 7.93 -1.68 -10.74
C LEU A 50 6.54 -1.39 -10.20
N THR A 51 5.50 -1.78 -10.93
CA THR A 51 4.10 -1.57 -10.53
C THR A 51 3.45 -2.86 -10.06
N TYR A 52 2.80 -2.82 -8.91
CA TYR A 52 2.12 -3.94 -8.28
C TYR A 52 0.66 -3.60 -8.04
N LYS A 53 -0.25 -4.49 -8.46
CA LYS A 53 -1.68 -4.40 -8.12
C LYS A 53 -1.87 -5.04 -6.76
N VAL A 54 -2.04 -4.20 -5.75
CA VAL A 54 -2.17 -4.61 -4.36
C VAL A 54 -3.65 -4.67 -4.01
N HIS A 55 -4.13 -5.87 -3.69
CA HIS A 55 -5.49 -6.12 -3.24
C HIS A 55 -5.53 -6.20 -1.71
N VAL A 56 -6.54 -5.56 -1.12
CA VAL A 56 -6.81 -5.58 0.31
C VAL A 56 -8.17 -6.22 0.53
N ASN A 57 -8.24 -7.25 1.38
CA ASN A 57 -9.48 -7.94 1.71
C ASN A 57 -10.19 -7.36 2.96
N GLY A 58 -11.40 -7.87 3.25
CA GLY A 58 -12.23 -7.61 4.44
C GLY A 58 -11.54 -7.59 5.81
N ASN A 59 -10.36 -8.17 5.97
CA ASN A 59 -9.60 -8.24 7.22
C ASN A 59 -8.30 -7.41 7.18
N CYS A 60 -8.14 -6.52 6.20
CA CYS A 60 -6.87 -5.90 5.86
C CYS A 60 -5.74 -6.89 5.55
N GLY A 61 -6.08 -8.08 5.05
CA GLY A 61 -5.12 -8.98 4.45
C GLY A 61 -4.67 -8.40 3.12
N VAL A 62 -3.35 -8.27 2.95
CA VAL A 62 -2.74 -7.73 1.73
C VAL A 62 -2.28 -8.87 0.83
N GLY A 63 -2.56 -8.75 -0.46
CA GLY A 63 -2.11 -9.67 -1.50
C GLY A 63 -1.80 -8.93 -2.79
N LEU A 64 -1.23 -9.66 -3.74
CA LEU A 64 -1.09 -9.21 -5.12
C LEU A 64 -2.18 -9.82 -5.99
N ASP A 65 -2.65 -9.06 -6.96
CA ASP A 65 -3.60 -9.49 -7.99
C ASP A 65 -2.90 -10.15 -9.19
N ASP A 66 -3.68 -10.79 -10.08
CA ASP A 66 -3.23 -11.29 -11.39
C ASP A 66 -2.00 -12.23 -11.36
N ASP A 67 -1.87 -13.08 -10.35
CA ASP A 67 -0.69 -13.95 -10.14
C ASP A 67 0.64 -13.16 -10.10
N GLN A 68 0.59 -11.85 -9.84
CA GLN A 68 1.79 -11.04 -9.70
C GLN A 68 2.58 -11.55 -8.49
N GLN A 69 3.89 -11.66 -8.68
CA GLN A 69 4.82 -11.94 -7.61
C GLN A 69 5.58 -10.65 -7.28
N LEU A 70 5.75 -10.38 -5.99
CA LEU A 70 6.69 -9.34 -5.57
C LEU A 70 8.08 -9.74 -6.06
N ASP A 71 8.89 -8.73 -6.39
CA ASP A 71 10.31 -8.99 -6.54
C ASP A 71 10.81 -9.66 -5.24
N PRO A 72 11.66 -10.70 -5.28
CA PRO A 72 12.07 -11.45 -4.09
C PRO A 72 12.66 -10.60 -2.97
N SER A 73 13.09 -9.37 -3.28
CA SER A 73 13.63 -8.44 -2.30
C SER A 73 12.61 -7.41 -1.76
N ASN A 74 11.44 -7.34 -2.37
CA ASN A 74 10.37 -6.42 -1.99
C ASN A 74 9.35 -7.10 -1.07
N SER A 75 8.68 -6.31 -0.24
CA SER A 75 7.65 -6.82 0.68
C SER A 75 6.52 -5.81 0.84
N LEU A 76 5.33 -6.31 1.15
CA LEU A 76 4.17 -5.49 1.50
C LEU A 76 3.91 -5.61 2.99
N ARG A 77 3.69 -4.48 3.67
CA ARG A 77 3.26 -4.48 5.07
C ARG A 77 2.03 -3.61 5.27
N LYS A 78 1.18 -4.03 6.20
CA LYS A 78 0.12 -3.20 6.74
C LYS A 78 0.71 -2.23 7.78
N ALA A 79 0.59 -0.93 7.54
CA ALA A 79 1.03 0.12 8.46
C ALA A 79 -0.08 0.55 9.44
N GLY A 80 -1.35 0.32 9.10
CA GLY A 80 -2.48 0.67 9.96
C GLY A 80 -3.81 0.63 9.23
N PHE A 81 -4.85 1.12 9.89
CA PHE A 81 -6.11 1.46 9.26
C PHE A 81 -6.06 2.91 8.76
N CYS A 82 -6.84 3.15 7.71
CA CYS A 82 -7.19 4.46 7.17
C CYS A 82 -8.67 4.37 6.73
#